data_AF-A0A645EMG1-F1
#
_entry.id   AF-A0A645EMG1-F1
#
_cell.length_a   1.000
_cell.length_b   1.000
_cell.length_c   1.000
_cell.angle_alpha   90.00
_cell.angle_beta   90.00
_cell.angle_gamma   90.00
#
_symmetry.space_group_name_H-M   'P 1'
#
loop_
_entity.id
_entity.type
_entity.pdbx_description
1 polymer ?
#
loop_
_entity_poly.entity_id
_entity_poly.type
_entity_poly.pdbx_seq_one_letter_code
_entity_poly.pdbx_strand_id
1 'polypeptide(L)'
;MKLSQNVTNISRVAKAAKEGGASAVSAINTIRCILGVDIEKCEPTLNTYGGYSGAPIRPLGLASVATVAQAVDLPICGIGGIETYDHVLEYIMLGASAVQVGTAVMLNGYSKLTEIITGLEQWAEKNEITHVSQIRGKALRNLKSFDEMKVGPANCVAAHLDCIKDCYKCVNACVYGAIQKNKGTINIKQQLCEGCGLCNSVCPQNKLALMR
;
A
#
# COMPACT_ATOMS: atom_id res chain seq x y z
N MET A 1 10.21 -20.70 4.36
CA MET A 1 10.74 -20.30 3.03
C MET A 1 10.52 -18.80 2.81
N LYS A 2 11.54 -18.02 2.39
CA LYS A 2 11.39 -16.59 2.08
C LYS A 2 11.18 -16.38 0.58
N LEU A 3 10.03 -15.85 0.21
CA LEU A 3 9.58 -15.74 -1.18
C LEU A 3 10.10 -14.45 -1.82
N SER A 4 10.62 -14.57 -3.04
CA SER A 4 10.98 -13.45 -3.90
C SER A 4 9.75 -12.96 -4.66
N GLN A 5 9.65 -11.65 -4.89
CA GLN A 5 8.67 -11.06 -5.81
C GLN A 5 9.14 -11.06 -7.27
N ASN A 6 10.39 -11.39 -7.54
CA ASN A 6 10.93 -11.48 -8.89
C ASN A 6 10.50 -12.80 -9.57
N VAL A 7 9.18 -13.07 -9.59
CA VAL A 7 8.56 -14.26 -10.16
C VAL A 7 7.22 -13.89 -10.81
N THR A 8 6.82 -14.58 -11.87
CA THR A 8 5.55 -14.32 -12.55
C THR A 8 4.33 -14.66 -11.70
N ASN A 9 4.42 -15.69 -10.85
CA ASN A 9 3.29 -16.14 -10.03
C ASN A 9 3.79 -16.62 -8.66
N ILE A 10 3.71 -15.74 -7.66
CA ILE A 10 4.13 -16.06 -6.29
C ILE A 10 3.24 -17.14 -5.65
N SER A 11 1.96 -17.27 -6.02
CA SER A 11 1.09 -18.34 -5.52
C SER A 11 1.62 -19.72 -5.87
N ARG A 12 2.13 -19.92 -7.10
CA ARG A 12 2.76 -21.18 -7.51
C ARG A 12 3.99 -21.51 -6.66
N VAL A 13 4.83 -20.51 -6.38
CA VAL A 13 6.02 -20.68 -5.54
C VAL A 13 5.62 -20.99 -4.09
N ALA A 14 4.59 -20.34 -3.56
CA ALA A 14 4.09 -20.60 -2.21
C ALA A 14 3.51 -22.02 -2.08
N LYS A 15 2.76 -22.49 -3.08
CA LYS A 15 2.23 -23.87 -3.12
C LYS A 15 3.36 -24.89 -3.20
N ALA A 16 4.34 -24.69 -4.07
CA ALA A 16 5.53 -25.54 -4.15
C ALA A 16 6.32 -25.55 -2.83
N ALA A 17 6.43 -24.42 -2.14
CA ALA A 17 7.05 -24.37 -0.82
C ALA A 17 6.29 -25.21 0.21
N LYS A 18 4.95 -25.15 0.22
CA LYS A 18 4.10 -26.01 1.06
C LYS A 18 4.29 -27.49 0.74
N GLU A 19 4.25 -27.85 -0.54
CA GLU A 19 4.45 -29.23 -1.02
C GLU A 19 5.84 -29.76 -0.64
N GLY A 20 6.86 -28.90 -0.64
CA GLY A 20 8.21 -29.20 -0.15
C GLY A 20 8.35 -29.26 1.37
N GLY A 21 7.26 -29.15 2.13
CA GLY A 21 7.27 -29.28 3.59
C GLY A 21 7.58 -27.99 4.37
N ALA A 22 7.48 -26.81 3.75
CA ALA A 22 7.70 -25.56 4.46
C ALA A 22 6.64 -25.36 5.57
N SER A 23 7.07 -25.14 6.81
CA SER A 23 6.16 -24.87 7.94
C SER A 23 5.59 -23.44 7.94
N ALA A 24 6.25 -22.52 7.25
CA ALA A 24 5.83 -21.13 7.11
C ALA A 24 6.50 -20.48 5.89
N VAL A 25 5.91 -19.40 5.42
CA VAL A 25 6.48 -18.56 4.36
C VAL A 25 6.66 -17.13 4.83
N SER A 26 7.62 -16.42 4.24
CA SER A 26 7.71 -14.97 4.40
C SER A 26 7.68 -14.30 3.04
N ALA A 27 6.97 -13.17 2.96
CA ALA A 27 6.77 -12.45 1.71
C ALA A 27 6.80 -10.95 2.01
N ILE A 28 7.70 -10.15 1.44
CA ILE A 28 8.56 -10.44 0.27
C ILE A 28 10.05 -10.19 0.52
N ASN A 29 10.90 -10.79 -0.30
CA ASN A 29 12.28 -10.34 -0.46
C ASN A 29 12.34 -9.04 -1.29
N THR A 30 13.53 -8.45 -1.42
CA THR A 30 13.76 -7.23 -2.20
C THR A 30 13.39 -7.38 -3.68
N ILE A 31 13.07 -6.25 -4.32
CA ILE A 31 12.77 -6.19 -5.75
C ILE A 31 14.05 -5.97 -6.54
N ARG A 32 14.28 -6.71 -7.63
CA ARG A 32 15.45 -6.50 -8.47
C ARG A 32 15.39 -5.11 -9.11
N CYS A 33 16.45 -4.32 -8.98
CA CYS A 33 16.48 -2.96 -9.53
C CYS A 33 17.87 -2.54 -10.03
N ILE A 34 17.88 -1.42 -10.77
CA ILE A 34 19.04 -0.54 -10.91
C ILE A 34 18.72 0.72 -10.11
N LEU A 35 19.59 1.12 -9.17
CA LEU A 35 19.32 2.26 -8.29
C LEU A 35 19.45 3.60 -9.03
N GLY A 36 20.40 3.66 -9.96
CA GLY A 36 20.71 4.85 -10.72
C GLY A 36 21.91 4.62 -11.64
N VAL A 37 22.16 5.60 -12.49
CA VAL A 37 23.33 5.68 -13.37
C VAL A 37 23.97 7.05 -13.11
N ASP A 38 25.28 7.05 -12.86
CA ASP A 38 26.08 8.27 -12.92
C ASP A 38 26.14 8.70 -14.39
N ILE A 39 25.44 9.79 -14.71
CA ILE A 39 25.25 10.26 -16.09
C ILE A 39 26.51 10.89 -16.68
N GLU A 40 27.43 11.37 -15.83
CA GLU A 40 28.69 11.96 -16.28
C GLU A 40 29.71 10.85 -16.62
N LYS A 41 29.70 9.76 -15.84
CA LYS A 41 30.60 8.61 -16.06
C LYS A 41 30.01 7.54 -16.97
N CYS A 42 28.71 7.58 -17.23
CA CYS A 42 27.97 6.51 -17.92
C CYS A 42 28.10 5.14 -17.20
N GLU A 43 28.18 5.14 -15.88
CA GLU A 43 28.35 3.93 -15.05
C GLU A 43 27.16 3.76 -14.10
N PRO A 44 26.69 2.52 -13.83
CA PRO A 44 25.65 2.31 -12.84
C PRO A 44 26.16 2.62 -11.43
N THR A 45 25.29 3.13 -10.55
CA THR A 45 25.66 3.42 -9.15
C THR A 45 26.16 2.16 -8.41
N LEU A 46 25.68 0.99 -8.83
CA LEU A 46 26.17 -0.31 -8.41
C LEU A 46 26.49 -1.12 -9.66
N ASN A 47 27.67 -1.73 -9.74
CA ASN A 47 28.12 -2.55 -10.88
C ASN A 47 27.43 -3.92 -11.00
N THR A 48 26.20 -4.03 -10.49
CA THR A 48 25.32 -5.20 -10.60
C THR A 48 23.86 -4.79 -10.32
N TYR A 49 22.92 -5.70 -10.54
CA TYR A 49 21.54 -5.51 -10.11
C TYR A 49 21.45 -5.54 -8.58
N GLY A 50 20.78 -4.53 -8.02
CA GLY A 50 20.54 -4.42 -6.59
C GLY A 50 19.19 -5.01 -6.17
N GLY A 51 19.00 -5.07 -4.85
CA GLY A 51 17.70 -5.31 -4.22
C GLY A 51 17.11 -4.02 -3.66
N TYR A 52 16.00 -3.57 -4.23
CA TYR A 52 15.26 -2.42 -3.75
C TYR A 52 14.36 -2.79 -2.56
N SER A 53 14.37 -1.94 -1.53
CA SER A 53 13.61 -2.12 -0.29
C SER A 53 13.02 -0.77 0.17
N GLY A 54 12.41 -0.75 1.36
CA GLY A 54 11.83 0.46 1.94
C GLY A 54 10.40 0.72 1.52
N ALA A 55 9.86 1.88 1.94
CA ALA A 55 8.47 2.30 1.75
C ALA A 55 7.91 2.05 0.33
N PRO A 56 8.66 2.33 -0.76
CA PRO A 56 8.11 2.22 -2.11
C PRO A 56 7.67 0.80 -2.52
N ILE A 57 8.23 -0.24 -1.90
CA ILE A 57 7.86 -1.64 -2.22
C ILE A 57 6.68 -2.15 -1.38
N ARG A 58 6.14 -1.35 -0.44
CA ARG A 58 5.02 -1.77 0.41
C ARG A 58 3.78 -2.22 -0.37
N PRO A 59 3.29 -1.49 -1.40
CA PRO A 59 2.13 -1.94 -2.17
C PRO A 59 2.35 -3.32 -2.81
N LEU A 60 3.58 -3.59 -3.28
CA LEU A 60 3.94 -4.91 -3.81
C LEU A 60 3.91 -5.97 -2.72
N GLY A 61 4.49 -5.69 -1.55
CA GLY A 61 4.48 -6.61 -0.42
C GLY A 61 3.06 -6.92 0.10
N LEU A 62 2.18 -5.92 0.18
CA LEU A 62 0.77 -6.09 0.53
C LEU A 62 0.04 -7.00 -0.47
N ALA A 63 0.15 -6.72 -1.77
CA ALA A 63 -0.46 -7.53 -2.82
C ALA A 63 0.05 -8.99 -2.78
N SER A 64 1.33 -9.16 -2.49
CA SER A 64 1.98 -10.47 -2.41
C SER A 64 1.49 -11.30 -1.23
N VAL A 65 1.41 -10.68 -0.06
CA VAL A 65 0.89 -11.33 1.15
C VAL A 65 -0.56 -11.74 0.94
N ALA A 66 -1.38 -10.84 0.37
CA ALA A 66 -2.78 -11.16 0.06
C ALA A 66 -2.89 -12.33 -0.93
N THR A 67 -2.05 -12.35 -1.96
CA THR A 67 -2.00 -13.41 -2.97
C THR A 67 -1.57 -14.76 -2.39
N VAL A 68 -0.58 -14.75 -1.48
CA VAL A 68 -0.10 -15.96 -0.81
C VAL A 68 -1.12 -16.48 0.20
N ALA A 69 -1.76 -15.59 0.98
CA ALA A 69 -2.77 -15.94 1.96
C ALA A 69 -4.02 -16.59 1.35
N GLN A 70 -4.34 -16.26 0.09
CA GLN A 70 -5.42 -16.91 -0.66
C GLN A 70 -4.99 -18.22 -1.33
N ALA A 71 -3.69 -18.48 -1.44
CA ALA A 71 -3.14 -19.62 -2.18
C ALA A 71 -2.75 -20.80 -1.29
N VAL A 72 -2.36 -20.54 -0.04
CA VAL A 72 -1.92 -21.54 0.94
C VAL A 72 -2.44 -21.20 2.34
N ASP A 73 -2.51 -22.20 3.21
CA ASP A 73 -2.90 -22.14 4.62
C ASP A 73 -1.71 -22.03 5.59
N LEU A 74 -0.48 -21.85 5.07
CA LEU A 74 0.71 -21.69 5.89
C LEU A 74 0.72 -20.34 6.62
N PRO A 75 1.29 -20.26 7.84
CA PRO A 75 1.61 -18.98 8.47
C PRO A 75 2.49 -18.11 7.57
N ILE A 76 2.12 -16.83 7.42
CA ILE A 76 2.84 -15.86 6.60
C ILE A 76 3.50 -14.82 7.49
N CYS A 77 4.78 -14.57 7.28
CA CYS A 77 5.49 -13.42 7.83
C CYS A 77 5.60 -12.33 6.75
N GLY A 78 4.80 -11.27 6.88
CA GLY A 78 4.72 -10.15 5.93
C GLY A 78 5.92 -9.21 6.03
N ILE A 79 6.43 -8.74 4.89
CA ILE A 79 7.63 -7.91 4.80
C ILE A 79 7.56 -7.01 3.55
N GLY A 80 8.06 -5.79 3.67
CA GLY A 80 8.20 -4.83 2.57
C GLY A 80 7.69 -3.43 2.94
N GLY A 81 8.60 -2.48 3.16
CA GLY A 81 8.22 -1.06 3.34
C GLY A 81 7.33 -0.73 4.56
N ILE A 82 7.41 -1.51 5.63
CA ILE A 82 6.76 -1.22 6.91
C ILE A 82 7.57 -0.15 7.65
N GLU A 83 6.90 0.91 8.08
CA GLU A 83 7.50 2.08 8.74
C GLU A 83 6.72 2.52 9.99
N THR A 84 5.44 2.22 10.06
CA THR A 84 4.52 2.64 11.14
C THR A 84 3.61 1.48 11.57
N TYR A 85 2.87 1.65 12.67
CA TYR A 85 1.98 0.63 13.22
C TYR A 85 0.82 0.28 12.28
N ASP A 86 0.26 1.26 11.56
CA ASP A 86 -0.83 1.05 10.62
C ASP A 86 -0.37 0.21 9.42
N HIS A 87 0.88 0.36 8.97
CA HIS A 87 1.45 -0.53 7.95
C HIS A 87 1.48 -1.99 8.45
N VAL A 88 1.83 -2.24 9.72
CA VAL A 88 1.78 -3.59 10.31
C VAL A 88 0.35 -4.15 10.29
N LEU A 89 -0.63 -3.33 10.68
CA LEU A 89 -2.04 -3.71 10.68
C LEU A 89 -2.56 -4.06 9.28
N GLU A 90 -2.17 -3.31 8.24
CA GLU A 90 -2.50 -3.62 6.84
C GLU A 90 -2.04 -5.04 6.46
N TYR A 91 -0.79 -5.40 6.75
CA TYR A 91 -0.25 -6.73 6.47
C TYR A 91 -1.01 -7.84 7.21
N ILE A 92 -1.32 -7.63 8.48
CA ILE A 92 -2.11 -8.57 9.29
C ILE A 92 -3.50 -8.73 8.70
N MET A 93 -4.19 -7.63 8.40
CA MET A 93 -5.53 -7.65 7.82
C MET A 93 -5.58 -8.31 6.44
N LEU A 94 -4.46 -8.32 5.71
CA LEU A 94 -4.24 -9.06 4.47
C LEU A 94 -3.75 -10.51 4.67
N GLY A 95 -3.74 -11.02 5.91
CA GLY A 95 -3.53 -12.44 6.20
C GLY A 95 -2.17 -12.79 6.79
N ALA A 96 -1.27 -11.82 7.02
CA ALA A 96 -0.01 -12.10 7.72
C ALA A 96 -0.26 -12.53 9.18
N SER A 97 0.51 -13.52 9.64
CA SER A 97 0.56 -13.95 11.04
C SER A 97 1.59 -13.17 11.86
N ALA A 98 2.62 -12.65 11.20
CA ALA A 98 3.67 -11.82 11.78
C ALA A 98 4.19 -10.83 10.73
N VAL A 99 4.93 -9.80 11.14
CA VAL A 99 5.49 -8.78 10.24
C VAL A 99 6.96 -8.54 10.56
N GLN A 100 7.80 -8.36 9.55
CA GLN A 100 9.22 -8.00 9.71
C GLN A 100 9.46 -6.55 9.29
N VAL A 101 10.32 -5.85 10.04
CA VAL A 101 10.71 -4.46 9.76
C VAL A 101 12.22 -4.44 9.50
N GLY A 102 12.63 -3.95 8.32
CA GLY A 102 14.03 -3.90 7.89
C GLY A 102 14.51 -2.47 7.69
N THR A 103 14.22 -1.90 6.52
CA THR A 103 14.70 -0.58 6.10
C THR A 103 14.40 0.54 7.11
N ALA A 104 13.21 0.54 7.73
CA ALA A 104 12.87 1.56 8.73
C ALA A 104 13.79 1.51 9.95
N VAL A 105 14.22 0.32 10.40
CA VAL A 105 15.19 0.16 11.49
C VAL A 105 16.58 0.58 11.03
N MET A 106 16.98 0.24 9.81
CA MET A 106 18.29 0.63 9.27
C MET A 106 18.45 2.15 9.16
N LEU A 107 17.37 2.87 8.84
CA LEU A 107 17.39 4.32 8.67
C LEU A 107 17.19 5.10 9.98
N ASN A 108 16.43 4.55 10.94
CA ASN A 108 16.01 5.29 12.13
C ASN A 108 16.50 4.68 13.46
N GLY A 109 17.21 3.55 13.42
CA GLY A 109 17.64 2.79 14.59
C GLY A 109 16.53 1.92 15.20
N TYR A 110 16.89 1.15 16.24
CA TYR A 110 16.00 0.21 16.89
C TYR A 110 14.81 0.85 17.64
N SER A 111 14.92 2.13 18.02
CA SER A 111 13.82 2.89 18.65
C SER A 111 12.57 2.93 17.77
N LYS A 112 12.72 2.78 16.45
CA LYS A 112 11.59 2.68 15.51
C LYS A 112 10.68 1.49 15.81
N LEU A 113 11.21 0.39 16.36
CA LEU A 113 10.39 -0.74 16.78
C LEU A 113 9.54 -0.38 18.00
N THR A 114 10.10 0.36 18.97
CA THR A 114 9.34 0.85 20.13
C THR A 114 8.17 1.73 19.69
N GLU A 115 8.39 2.67 18.77
CA GLU A 115 7.34 3.52 18.20
C GLU A 115 6.21 2.69 17.57
N ILE A 116 6.56 1.70 16.75
CA ILE A 116 5.59 0.81 16.08
C ILE A 116 4.80 -0.01 17.12
N ILE A 117 5.49 -0.59 18.11
CA ILE A 117 4.85 -1.41 19.15
C ILE A 117 3.89 -0.57 19.99
N THR A 118 4.30 0.60 20.46
CA THR A 118 3.43 1.51 21.21
C THR A 118 2.20 1.92 20.39
N GLY A 119 2.37 2.22 19.10
CA GLY A 119 1.24 2.53 18.22
C GLY A 119 0.27 1.35 18.05
N LEU A 120 0.79 0.12 17.95
CA LEU A 120 -0.03 -1.10 17.90
C LEU A 120 -0.81 -1.31 19.20
N GLU A 121 -0.18 -1.15 20.35
CA GLU A 121 -0.81 -1.29 21.67
C GLU A 121 -1.94 -0.27 21.87
N GLN A 122 -1.67 1.00 21.57
CA GLN A 122 -2.67 2.08 21.66
C GLN A 122 -3.84 1.85 20.71
N TRP A 123 -3.56 1.43 19.47
CA TRP A 123 -4.62 1.11 18.52
C TRP A 123 -5.44 -0.10 18.98
N ALA A 124 -4.77 -1.14 19.51
CA ALA A 124 -5.43 -2.34 19.99
C ALA A 124 -6.35 -2.04 21.20
N GLU A 125 -5.88 -1.26 22.18
CA GLU A 125 -6.67 -0.81 23.32
C GLU A 125 -7.90 -0.01 22.86
N LYS A 126 -7.69 1.00 22.00
CA LYS A 126 -8.78 1.84 21.47
C LYS A 126 -9.85 1.05 20.72
N ASN A 127 -9.47 -0.04 20.05
CA ASN A 127 -10.37 -0.86 19.24
C ASN A 127 -10.77 -2.18 19.93
N GLU A 128 -10.47 -2.33 21.22
CA GLU A 128 -10.80 -3.52 22.02
C GLU A 128 -10.29 -4.84 21.40
N ILE A 129 -9.11 -4.78 20.78
CA ILE A 129 -8.44 -5.94 20.17
C ILE A 129 -7.48 -6.55 21.18
N THR A 130 -7.75 -7.79 21.59
CA THR A 130 -6.92 -8.56 22.53
C THR A 130 -6.01 -9.56 21.82
N HIS A 131 -6.36 -9.96 20.60
CA HIS A 131 -5.57 -10.89 19.80
C HIS A 131 -5.53 -10.52 18.32
N VAL A 132 -4.35 -10.62 17.71
CA VAL A 132 -4.12 -10.39 16.28
C VAL A 132 -5.03 -11.26 15.38
N SER A 133 -5.42 -12.45 15.85
CA SER A 133 -6.35 -13.34 15.13
C SER A 133 -7.73 -12.70 14.89
N GLN A 134 -8.14 -11.73 15.70
CA GLN A 134 -9.41 -11.02 15.54
C GLN A 134 -9.44 -10.14 14.29
N ILE A 135 -8.28 -9.73 13.77
CA ILE A 135 -8.18 -8.87 12.59
C ILE A 135 -7.50 -9.54 11.40
N ARG A 136 -6.75 -10.62 11.63
CA ARG A 136 -6.01 -11.31 10.58
C ARG A 136 -6.94 -11.77 9.45
N GLY A 137 -6.64 -11.32 8.23
CA GLY A 137 -7.42 -11.67 7.03
C GLY A 137 -8.78 -10.97 6.89
N LYS A 138 -9.15 -10.02 7.77
CA LYS A 138 -10.44 -9.30 7.64
C LYS A 138 -10.55 -8.52 6.33
N ALA A 139 -9.47 -7.90 5.87
CA ALA A 139 -9.48 -7.15 4.61
C ALA A 139 -9.52 -8.08 3.38
N LEU A 140 -8.96 -9.30 3.47
CA LEU A 140 -9.01 -10.28 2.37
C LEU A 140 -10.43 -10.64 1.96
N ARG A 141 -11.37 -10.69 2.90
CA ARG A 141 -12.78 -11.01 2.63
C ARG A 141 -13.46 -9.98 1.73
N ASN A 142 -12.91 -8.77 1.67
CA ASN A 142 -13.41 -7.68 0.85
C ASN A 142 -12.63 -7.53 -0.46
N LEU A 143 -11.54 -8.27 -0.65
CA LEU A 143 -10.77 -8.27 -1.88
C LEU A 143 -11.50 -9.15 -2.90
N LYS A 144 -11.91 -8.55 -4.01
CA LYS A 144 -12.70 -9.19 -5.06
C LYS A 144 -11.95 -9.17 -6.37
N SER A 145 -12.26 -10.12 -7.25
CA SER A 145 -11.84 -10.03 -8.64
C SER A 145 -12.50 -8.81 -9.31
N PHE A 146 -11.89 -8.33 -10.39
CA PHE A 146 -12.44 -7.19 -11.13
C PHE A 146 -13.86 -7.46 -11.65
N ASP A 147 -14.15 -8.68 -12.09
CA ASP A 147 -15.46 -9.07 -12.63
C ASP A 147 -16.58 -9.05 -11.57
N GLU A 148 -16.22 -9.20 -10.29
CA GLU A 148 -17.15 -9.12 -9.15
C GLU A 148 -17.35 -7.67 -8.66
N MET A 149 -16.56 -6.73 -9.17
CA MET A 149 -16.70 -5.33 -8.81
C MET A 149 -17.91 -4.71 -9.52
N LYS A 150 -18.82 -4.13 -8.75
CA LYS A 150 -19.84 -3.23 -9.29
C LYS A 150 -19.16 -1.90 -9.68
N VAL A 151 -18.71 -1.79 -10.92
CA VAL A 151 -18.17 -0.55 -11.48
C VAL A 151 -19.34 0.35 -11.87
N GLY A 152 -19.83 1.14 -10.92
CA GLY A 152 -20.77 2.23 -11.19
C GLY A 152 -20.03 3.53 -11.54
N PRO A 153 -20.71 4.51 -12.17
CA PRO A 153 -20.13 5.83 -12.38
C PRO A 153 -19.80 6.42 -11.01
N ALA A 154 -18.52 6.62 -10.74
CA ALA A 154 -18.10 7.37 -9.57
C ALA A 154 -18.09 8.85 -9.95
N ASN A 155 -18.53 9.70 -9.04
CA ASN A 155 -18.49 11.14 -9.23
C ASN A 155 -17.70 11.76 -8.12
N CYS A 156 -16.86 12.74 -8.48
CA CYS A 156 -16.11 13.47 -7.49
C CYS A 156 -16.99 14.54 -6.84
N VAL A 157 -16.94 14.62 -5.51
CA VAL A 157 -17.57 15.69 -4.75
C VAL A 157 -16.52 16.44 -3.94
N ALA A 158 -16.75 17.73 -3.73
CA ALA A 158 -15.90 18.57 -2.90
C ALA A 158 -16.62 18.92 -1.60
N ALA A 159 -15.93 18.84 -0.48
CA ALA A 159 -16.40 19.44 0.75
C ALA A 159 -16.51 20.97 0.58
N HIS A 160 -17.60 21.57 1.04
CA HIS A 160 -17.79 23.03 1.03
C HIS A 160 -16.91 23.71 2.09
N LEU A 161 -15.62 23.84 1.79
CA LEU A 161 -14.61 24.48 2.65
C LEU A 161 -13.61 25.29 1.82
N ASP A 162 -13.13 26.39 2.38
CA ASP A 162 -12.18 27.30 1.71
C ASP A 162 -10.85 26.61 1.43
N CYS A 163 -10.50 26.48 0.14
CA CYS A 163 -9.25 25.92 -0.35
C CYS A 163 -8.07 26.88 -0.11
N ILE A 164 -6.86 26.31 -0.03
CA ILE A 164 -5.62 27.10 -0.02
C ILE A 164 -5.64 28.10 -1.18
N LYS A 165 -5.36 29.37 -0.87
CA LYS A 165 -5.52 30.54 -1.77
C LYS A 165 -4.96 30.30 -3.17
N ASP A 166 -3.77 29.71 -3.26
CA ASP A 166 -3.06 29.51 -4.54
C ASP A 166 -2.87 28.03 -4.93
N CYS A 167 -3.70 27.13 -4.39
CA CYS A 167 -3.69 25.72 -4.81
C CYS A 167 -4.63 25.47 -5.99
N TYR A 168 -4.10 24.85 -7.05
CA TYR A 168 -4.83 24.44 -8.27
C TYR A 168 -4.58 22.98 -8.66
N LYS A 169 -4.02 22.15 -7.76
CA LYS A 169 -3.61 20.76 -8.07
C LYS A 169 -4.76 19.92 -8.65
N CYS A 170 -5.94 19.98 -8.04
CA CYS A 170 -7.11 19.23 -8.50
C CYS A 170 -7.67 19.74 -9.85
N VAL A 171 -7.61 21.05 -10.09
CA VAL A 171 -7.97 21.68 -11.36
C VAL A 171 -7.03 21.20 -12.47
N ASN A 172 -5.72 21.32 -12.23
CA ASN A 172 -4.69 20.94 -13.21
C ASN A 172 -4.64 19.42 -13.47
N ALA A 173 -4.97 18.61 -12.47
CA ALA A 173 -5.04 17.16 -12.61
C ALA A 173 -6.29 16.69 -13.36
N CYS A 174 -7.32 17.52 -13.50
CA CYS A 174 -8.57 17.13 -14.16
C CYS A 174 -8.47 17.30 -15.68
N VAL A 175 -8.08 16.24 -16.37
CA VAL A 175 -8.00 16.21 -17.85
C VAL A 175 -9.34 16.48 -18.54
N TYR A 176 -10.46 16.20 -17.86
CA TYR A 176 -11.81 16.41 -18.37
C TYR A 176 -12.33 17.85 -18.18
N GLY A 177 -11.57 18.72 -17.51
CA GLY A 177 -12.01 20.08 -17.23
C GLY A 177 -13.24 20.17 -16.32
N ALA A 178 -13.53 19.11 -15.56
CA ALA A 178 -14.69 19.03 -14.67
C ALA A 178 -14.55 19.90 -13.41
N ILE A 179 -13.34 20.29 -13.02
CA ILE A 179 -13.09 20.99 -11.75
C ILE A 179 -12.72 22.45 -12.01
N GLN A 180 -13.40 23.36 -11.32
CA GLN A 180 -13.16 24.80 -11.36
C GLN A 180 -12.99 25.35 -9.94
N LYS A 181 -12.20 26.41 -9.78
CA LYS A 181 -12.00 27.10 -8.50
C LYS A 181 -12.59 28.51 -8.57
N ASN A 182 -13.57 28.79 -7.71
CA ASN A 182 -14.26 30.09 -7.64
C ASN A 182 -14.15 30.65 -6.22
N LYS A 183 -13.54 31.83 -6.07
CA LYS A 183 -13.42 32.55 -4.78
C LYS A 183 -12.92 31.66 -3.62
N GLY A 184 -11.98 30.76 -3.89
CA GLY A 184 -11.43 29.84 -2.88
C GLY A 184 -12.20 28.51 -2.73
N THR A 185 -13.38 28.37 -3.31
CA THR A 185 -14.16 27.12 -3.29
C THR A 185 -13.97 26.29 -4.56
N ILE A 186 -14.11 24.97 -4.45
CA ILE A 186 -14.04 24.05 -5.59
C ILE A 186 -15.47 23.73 -6.07
N ASN A 187 -15.70 23.91 -7.37
CA ASN A 187 -16.93 23.51 -8.04
C ASN A 187 -16.61 22.39 -9.03
N ILE A 188 -17.43 21.34 -9.05
CA ILE A 188 -17.26 20.17 -9.90
C ILE A 188 -18.48 20.04 -10.79
N LYS A 189 -18.26 20.12 -12.11
CA LYS A 189 -19.24 19.85 -13.16
C LYS A 189 -19.44 18.33 -13.26
N GLN A 190 -20.47 17.83 -12.58
CA GLN A 190 -20.76 16.39 -12.48
C GLN A 190 -20.92 15.72 -13.85
N GLN A 191 -21.45 16.44 -14.83
CA GLN A 191 -21.63 15.95 -16.19
C GLN A 191 -20.33 15.73 -16.99
N LEU A 192 -19.20 16.27 -16.52
CA LEU A 192 -17.87 16.06 -17.12
C LEU A 192 -16.99 15.14 -16.26
N CYS A 193 -17.48 14.69 -15.11
CA CYS A 193 -16.70 13.91 -14.16
C CYS A 193 -16.78 12.43 -14.49
N GLU A 194 -15.65 11.82 -14.82
CA GLU A 194 -15.54 10.37 -15.04
C GLU A 194 -15.14 9.60 -13.77
N GLY A 195 -15.03 10.27 -12.62
CA GLY A 195 -14.74 9.59 -11.35
C GLY A 195 -13.37 8.94 -11.22
N CYS A 196 -12.38 9.34 -12.02
CA CYS A 196 -11.05 8.68 -12.04
C CYS A 196 -10.27 8.77 -10.72
N GLY A 197 -10.65 9.69 -9.81
CA GLY A 197 -10.05 9.83 -8.50
C GLY A 197 -8.73 10.59 -8.44
N LEU A 198 -8.12 10.95 -9.58
CA LEU A 198 -6.82 11.62 -9.59
C LEU A 198 -6.82 12.93 -8.79
N CYS A 199 -7.91 13.71 -8.90
CA CYS A 199 -8.08 14.95 -8.15
C CYS A 199 -8.10 14.74 -6.63
N ASN A 200 -8.65 13.61 -6.17
CA ASN A 200 -8.63 13.22 -4.75
C ASN A 200 -7.18 12.91 -4.31
N SER A 201 -6.45 12.10 -5.08
CA SER A 201 -5.07 11.71 -4.77
C SER A 201 -4.07 12.86 -4.71
N VAL A 202 -4.30 13.95 -5.46
CA VAL A 202 -3.39 15.12 -5.47
C VAL A 202 -3.78 16.22 -4.48
N CYS A 203 -4.93 16.09 -3.79
CA CYS A 203 -5.44 17.13 -2.90
C CYS A 203 -4.66 17.14 -1.57
N PRO A 204 -3.91 18.20 -1.25
CA PRO A 204 -3.12 18.24 -0.01
C PRO A 204 -3.98 18.38 1.26
N GLN A 205 -5.27 18.72 1.11
CA GLN A 205 -6.21 18.89 2.22
C GLN A 205 -7.28 17.78 2.28
N ASN A 206 -7.18 16.74 1.43
CA ASN A 206 -8.16 15.65 1.36
C ASN A 206 -9.63 16.12 1.27
N LYS A 207 -9.90 17.18 0.49
CA LYS A 207 -11.22 17.82 0.38
C LYS A 207 -12.15 17.22 -0.67
N LEU A 208 -11.64 16.29 -1.45
CA LEU A 208 -12.35 15.66 -2.56
C LEU A 208 -12.64 14.23 -2.18
N ALA A 209 -13.79 13.71 -2.58
CA ALA A 209 -14.16 12.33 -2.33
C ALA A 209 -14.81 11.76 -3.59
N LEU A 210 -14.57 10.47 -3.85
CA LEU A 210 -15.33 9.72 -4.84
C LEU A 210 -16.60 9.20 -4.18
N MET A 211 -17.76 9.62 -4.69
CA MET A 211 -19.04 9.01 -4.35
C MET A 211 -19.44 8.04 -5.45
N ARG A 212 -19.94 6.87 -5.03
CA ARG A 212 -20.51 5.83 -5.89
C ARG A 212 -21.96 5.64 -5.54
#